data_AF-A0A485B158-F1
#
_entry.id   AF-A0A485B158-F1
#
_cell.length_a   1.000
_cell.length_b   1.000
_cell.length_c   1.000
_cell.angle_alpha   90.00
_cell.angle_beta   90.00
_cell.angle_gamma   90.00
#
_symmetry.space_group_name_H-M   'P 1'
#
loop_
_entity.id
_entity.type
_entity.pdbx_description
1 polymer ?
#
loop_
_entity_poly.entity_id
_entity_poly.type
_entity_poly.pdbx_seq_one_letter_code
_entity_poly.pdbx_strand_id
1 'polypeptide(L)'
;MNFGELSQTMGQPLRVFGNLPYNISTPLMFHLFSYTDAIADMHFMLQKEVVNRLVAGPNSKAYGRLSVMAQYYCQIIPVLEVPPGAFTAAA
;
A
#
# COMPACT_ATOMS: atom_id res chain seq x y z
N MET A 1 -3.32 5.86 15.00
CA MET A 1 -2.96 4.57 15.60
C MET A 1 -1.44 4.46 15.52
N ASN A 2 -0.74 4.14 16.61
CA ASN A 2 0.72 4.03 16.62
C ASN A 2 1.11 2.57 16.35
N PHE A 3 1.60 2.28 15.14
CA PHE A 3 2.01 0.92 14.77
C PHE A 3 3.28 0.46 15.50
N GLY A 4 4.15 1.40 15.90
CA GLY A 4 5.36 1.09 16.67
C GLY A 4 5.05 0.55 18.06
N GLU A 5 4.18 1.24 18.82
CA GLU A 5 3.73 0.77 20.14
C GLU A 5 3.02 -0.58 20.06
N LEU A 6 2.21 -0.78 19.03
CA LEU A 6 1.50 -2.03 18.81
C LEU A 6 2.47 -3.18 18.52
N SER A 7 3.45 -2.99 17.63
CA SER A 7 4.49 -3.97 17.34
C SER A 7 5.29 -4.35 18.58
N GLN A 8 5.67 -3.36 19.40
CA GLN A 8 6.38 -3.60 20.66
C GLN A 8 5.54 -4.40 21.65
N THR A 9 4.25 -4.07 21.79
CA THR A 9 3.32 -4.82 22.66
C THR A 9 3.16 -6.27 22.22
N MET A 10 3.12 -6.51 20.91
CA MET A 10 3.04 -7.86 20.35
C MET A 10 4.38 -8.59 20.30
N GLY A 11 5.49 -7.90 20.53
CA GLY A 11 6.85 -8.44 20.45
C GLY A 11 7.27 -8.90 19.04
N GLN A 12 6.57 -8.44 17.99
CA GLN A 12 6.83 -8.84 16.61
C GLN A 12 6.40 -7.76 15.59
N PRO A 13 6.99 -7.73 14.39
CA PRO A 13 6.54 -6.86 13.30
C PRO A 13 5.10 -7.17 12.87
N LEU A 14 4.39 -6.13 12.44
CA LEU A 14 2.99 -6.22 12.03
C LEU A 14 2.85 -6.61 10.56
N ARG A 15 1.79 -7.35 10.24
CA ARG A 15 1.38 -7.64 8.86
C ARG A 15 0.09 -6.92 8.58
N VAL A 16 0.10 -6.00 7.62
CA VAL A 16 -1.05 -5.11 7.35
C VAL A 16 -1.70 -5.53 6.04
N PHE A 17 -3.01 -5.76 6.05
CA PHE A 17 -3.75 -6.09 4.84
C PHE A 17 -5.12 -5.42 4.83
N GLY A 18 -5.66 -5.16 3.64
CA GLY A 18 -7.00 -4.57 3.53
C GLY A 18 -7.37 -4.10 2.13
N ASN A 19 -8.65 -3.79 1.96
CA ASN A 19 -9.18 -3.13 0.77
C ASN A 19 -9.27 -1.62 1.02
N LEU A 20 -8.42 -0.83 0.36
CA LEU A 20 -8.32 0.60 0.64
C LEU A 20 -9.16 1.41 -0.35
N PRO A 21 -10.08 2.26 0.13
CA PRO A 21 -10.78 3.18 -0.74
C PRO A 21 -9.80 4.22 -1.31
N TYR A 22 -10.03 4.58 -2.57
CA TYR A 22 -9.05 5.31 -3.38
C TYR A 22 -8.68 6.68 -2.83
N ASN A 23 -9.66 7.35 -2.21
CA ASN A 23 -9.51 8.68 -1.63
C ASN A 23 -8.54 8.74 -0.44
N ILE A 24 -8.34 7.63 0.28
CA ILE A 24 -7.44 7.59 1.45
C ILE A 24 -6.19 6.73 1.22
N SER A 25 -6.12 6.02 0.10
CA SER A 25 -5.03 5.08 -0.20
C SER A 25 -3.64 5.72 -0.07
N THR A 26 -3.42 6.85 -0.75
CA THR A 26 -2.12 7.55 -0.76
C THR A 26 -1.71 8.07 0.63
N PRO A 27 -2.53 8.88 1.35
CA PRO A 27 -2.13 9.36 2.68
C PRO A 27 -1.95 8.22 3.69
N LEU A 28 -2.74 7.14 3.58
CA LEU A 28 -2.57 5.97 4.43
C LEU A 28 -1.24 5.24 4.15
N MET A 29 -0.86 5.09 2.89
CA MET A 29 0.44 4.51 2.53
C MET A 29 1.60 5.33 3.09
N PHE A 30 1.55 6.67 2.97
CA PHE A 30 2.58 7.54 3.57
C PHE A 30 2.64 7.42 5.09
N HIS A 31 1.49 7.26 5.75
CA HIS A 31 1.44 7.01 7.18
C HIS A 31 2.11 5.67 7.53
N LEU A 32 1.80 4.60 6.80
CA LEU A 32 2.42 3.28 6.99
C LEU A 32 3.93 3.28 6.71
N PHE A 33 4.39 4.01 5.70
CA PHE A 33 5.81 4.14 5.38
C PHE A 33 6.63 4.75 6.52
N SER A 34 5.99 5.54 7.38
CA SER A 34 6.63 6.12 8.58
C SER A 34 6.84 5.10 9.71
N TYR A 35 6.29 3.88 9.57
CA TYR A 35 6.40 2.78 10.53
C TYR A 35 6.96 1.50 9.89
N THR A 36 7.81 1.64 8.86
CA THR A 36 8.42 0.49 8.16
C THR A 36 9.16 -0.46 9.08
N ASP A 37 9.85 0.04 10.11
CA ASP A 37 10.54 -0.80 11.10
C ASP A 37 9.59 -1.68 11.93
N ALA A 38 8.33 -1.27 12.07
CA ALA A 38 7.30 -1.98 12.83
C ALA A 38 6.43 -2.88 11.95
N ILE A 39 6.60 -2.87 10.62
CA ILE A 39 5.74 -3.57 9.67
C ILE A 39 6.59 -4.53 8.83
N ALA A 40 6.27 -5.83 8.87
CA ALA A 40 6.91 -6.85 8.05
C ALA A 40 6.46 -6.80 6.59
N ASP A 41 5.15 -6.74 6.35
CA ASP A 41 4.58 -6.71 4.99
C ASP A 41 3.22 -6.02 4.92
N MET A 42 2.88 -5.62 3.69
CA MET A 42 1.67 -4.88 3.36
C MET A 42 0.99 -5.47 2.13
N HIS A 43 -0.26 -5.92 2.28
CA HIS A 43 -1.06 -6.52 1.21
C HIS A 43 -2.36 -5.74 1.02
N PHE A 44 -2.36 -4.84 0.03
CA PHE A 44 -3.52 -3.97 -0.23
C PHE A 44 -4.16 -4.26 -1.58
N MET A 45 -5.48 -4.26 -1.57
CA MET A 45 -6.26 -4.15 -2.79
C MET A 45 -6.45 -2.68 -3.11
N LEU A 46 -6.04 -2.29 -4.31
CA LEU A 46 -6.02 -0.92 -4.81
C LEU A 46 -6.51 -0.89 -6.25
N GLN A 47 -6.82 0.32 -6.73
CA GLN A 47 -7.20 0.52 -8.12
C GLN A 47 -6.00 0.20 -8.99
N LYS A 48 -6.25 -0.44 -10.13
CA LYS A 48 -5.20 -0.78 -11.09
C LYS A 48 -4.30 0.42 -11.43
N GLU A 49 -4.87 1.61 -11.59
CA GLU A 49 -4.10 2.84 -11.84
C GLU A 49 -3.16 3.19 -10.68
N VAL A 50 -3.60 3.05 -9.42
CA VAL A 50 -2.78 3.34 -8.25
C VAL A 50 -1.61 2.37 -8.16
N VAL A 51 -1.86 1.07 -8.39
CA VAL A 51 -0.80 0.04 -8.44
C VAL A 51 0.20 0.37 -9.54
N ASN A 52 -0.27 0.72 -10.75
CA ASN A 52 0.59 1.11 -11.86
C ASN A 52 1.47 2.31 -11.54
N ARG A 53 0.97 3.27 -10.75
CA ARG A 53 1.77 4.41 -10.28
C ARG A 53 2.79 4.00 -9.24
N LEU A 54 2.48 3.06 -8.35
CA LEU A 54 3.41 2.58 -7.32
C LEU A 54 4.61 1.86 -7.93
N VAL A 55 4.39 1.04 -8.96
CA VAL A 55 5.46 0.28 -9.65
C VAL A 55 6.07 1.00 -10.84
N ALA A 56 5.59 2.19 -11.20
CA ALA A 56 6.11 2.93 -12.33
C ALA A 56 7.61 3.21 -12.16
N GLY A 57 8.40 2.91 -13.19
CA GLY A 57 9.81 3.28 -13.25
C GLY A 57 10.04 4.65 -13.91
N PRO A 58 11.28 5.16 -13.86
CA PRO A 58 11.66 6.39 -14.55
C PRO A 58 11.27 6.35 -16.04
N ASN A 59 10.97 7.52 -16.62
CA ASN A 59 10.48 7.70 -18.00
C ASN A 59 9.06 7.16 -18.29
N SER A 60 8.29 6.79 -17.26
CA SER A 60 6.86 6.50 -17.39
C SER A 60 5.99 7.73 -17.08
N LYS A 61 4.87 7.90 -17.79
CA LYS A 61 3.85 8.92 -17.46
C LYS A 61 3.25 8.74 -16.07
N ALA A 62 3.26 7.51 -15.56
CA ALA A 62 2.76 7.17 -14.23
C ALA A 62 3.81 7.41 -13.11
N TYR A 63 5.07 7.69 -13.48
CA TYR A 63 6.16 7.95 -12.54
C TYR A 63 6.01 9.31 -11.87
N GLY A 64 6.08 9.32 -10.55
CA GLY A 64 6.06 10.56 -9.79
C GLY A 64 6.42 10.37 -8.33
N ARG A 65 6.05 11.34 -7.49
CA ARG A 65 6.36 11.35 -6.05
C ARG A 65 5.93 10.05 -5.35
N LEU A 66 4.75 9.51 -5.70
CA LEU A 66 4.26 8.28 -5.10
C LEU A 66 5.13 7.07 -5.46
N SER A 67 5.52 6.94 -6.73
CA SER A 67 6.40 5.88 -7.22
C SER A 67 7.74 5.88 -6.48
N VAL A 68 8.38 7.06 -6.43
CA VAL A 68 9.68 7.25 -5.77
C VAL A 68 9.60 6.91 -4.29
N MET A 69 8.62 7.48 -3.58
CA MET A 69 8.51 7.28 -2.14
C MET A 69 8.16 5.82 -1.81
N ALA A 70 7.22 5.22 -2.53
CA ALA A 70 6.83 3.84 -2.29
C ALA A 70 7.99 2.86 -2.53
N GLN A 71 8.72 3.03 -3.64
CA GLN A 71 9.88 2.19 -3.97
C GLN A 71 11.09 2.45 -3.07
N TYR A 72 11.20 3.66 -2.50
CA TYR A 72 12.23 3.99 -1.51
C TYR A 72 12.01 3.27 -0.18
N TYR A 73 10.77 3.24 0.31
CA TYR A 73 10.45 2.59 1.59
C TYR A 73 10.24 1.08 1.47
N CYS A 74 9.74 0.58 0.34
CA CYS A 74 9.31 -0.81 0.21
C CYS A 74 9.57 -1.37 -1.19
N GLN A 75 9.77 -2.68 -1.28
CA GLN A 75 9.66 -3.39 -2.55
C GLN A 75 8.20 -3.54 -2.93
N ILE A 76 7.78 -2.92 -4.03
CA ILE A 76 6.40 -2.99 -4.52
C ILE A 76 6.24 -4.17 -5.47
N ILE A 77 5.29 -5.06 -5.19
CA ILE A 77 5.03 -6.27 -5.97
C ILE A 77 3.54 -6.32 -6.35
N PRO A 78 3.19 -6.21 -7.64
CA PRO A 78 1.83 -6.48 -8.10
C PRO A 78 1.52 -7.97 -7.92
N VAL A 79 0.52 -8.29 -7.10
CA VAL A 79 0.18 -9.68 -6.76
C VAL A 79 -0.91 -10.24 -7.67
N LEU A 80 -2.01 -9.51 -7.84
CA LEU A 80 -3.21 -9.99 -8.54
C LEU A 80 -3.97 -8.84 -9.21
N GLU A 81 -4.45 -9.04 -10.43
CA GLU A 81 -5.47 -8.18 -11.03
C GLU A 81 -6.87 -8.73 -10.73
N VAL A 82 -7.73 -7.90 -10.14
CA VAL A 82 -9.10 -8.29 -9.74
C VAL A 82 -10.12 -7.62 -10.67
N PRO A 83 -10.99 -8.38 -11.36
CA PRO A 83 -12.00 -7.80 -12.24
C PRO A 83 -13.14 -7.13 -11.46
N PRO A 84 -13.84 -6.14 -12.02
CA PRO A 84 -14.95 -5.46 -11.34
C PRO A 84 -16.08 -6.39 -10.86
N GLY A 85 -16.31 -7.50 -11.58
CA GLY A 85 -17.32 -8.50 -11.23
C GLY A 85 -17.02 -9.32 -9.97
N ALA A 86 -15.85 -9.13 -9.33
CA ALA A 86 -15.51 -9.75 -8.06
C ALA A 86 -16.07 -8.97 -6.83
N PHE A 87 -16.65 -7.79 -7.05
CA PHE A 87 -17.21 -6.95 -5.99
C PHE A 87 -18.72 -6.86 -6.10
N THR A 88 -19.40 -6.99 -4.95
CA THR A 88 -20.83 -6.71 -4.84
C THR A 88 -21.01 -5.26 -4.43
N ALA A 89 -21.62 -4.44 -5.30
CA ALA A 89 -22.12 -3.14 -4.88
C ALA A 89 -23.28 -3.35 -3.90
N ALA A 90 -23.32 -2.58 -2.81
CA ALA A 90 -24.53 -2.52 -1.99
C ALA A 90 -25.68 -2.03 -2.89
N ALA A 91 -26.73 -2.84 -2.99
CA ALA A 91 -27.96 -2.50 -3.71
C ALA A 91 -28.68 -1.33 -3.04
#